data_AF-A0A2V8V0M1-F1
#
_entry.id   AF-A0A2V8V0M1-F1
#
_cell.length_a   1.000
_cell.length_b   1.000
_cell.length_c   1.000
_cell.angle_alpha   90.00
_cell.angle_beta   90.00
_cell.angle_gamma   90.00
#
_symmetry.space_group_name_H-M   'P 1'
#
loop_
_entity.id
_entity.type
_entity.pdbx_description
1 polymer ?
#
loop_
_entity_poly.entity_id
_entity_poly.type
_entity_poly.pdbx_seq_one_letter_code
_entity_poly.pdbx_strand_id
1 'polypeptide(L)'
;MISRYAPYYFAPNARYSIAVVHSPDSIRITAMRNPWRKFRSIALGRAFAKFGGGGHERVGAVRLPVDQRERVHDVVQSLLSEMRLPTR
;
A
#
# COMPACT_ATOMS: atom_id res chain seq x y z
N MET A 1 4.28 -13.30 -10.81
CA MET A 1 4.24 -11.88 -10.40
C MET A 1 2.79 -11.40 -10.47
N ILE A 2 2.17 -11.01 -9.35
CA ILE A 2 0.76 -10.56 -9.37
C ILE A 2 0.73 -9.12 -9.90
N SER A 3 -0.10 -8.87 -10.91
CA SER A 3 -0.30 -7.50 -11.41
C SER A 3 -0.90 -6.63 -10.32
N ARG A 4 -0.31 -5.43 -10.09
CA ARG A 4 -0.83 -4.43 -9.14
C ARG A 4 -2.26 -3.95 -9.47
N TYR A 5 -2.73 -4.27 -10.67
CA TYR A 5 -4.04 -3.93 -11.18
C TYR A 5 -5.10 -5.01 -10.96
N ALA A 6 -4.68 -6.28 -10.81
CA ALA A 6 -5.58 -7.42 -10.65
C ALA A 6 -6.60 -7.26 -9.51
N PRO A 7 -6.27 -6.67 -8.34
CA PRO A 7 -7.24 -6.49 -7.26
C PRO A 7 -8.48 -5.69 -7.68
N TYR A 8 -8.33 -4.75 -8.61
CA TYR A 8 -9.45 -3.92 -9.07
C TYR A 8 -10.34 -4.61 -10.11
N TYR A 9 -9.87 -5.71 -10.71
CA TYR A 9 -10.74 -6.55 -11.52
C TYR A 9 -11.80 -7.23 -10.63
N PHE A 10 -11.37 -7.76 -9.48
CA PHE A 10 -12.27 -8.42 -8.53
C PHE A 10 -13.04 -7.43 -7.64
N ALA A 11 -12.44 -6.28 -7.33
CA ALA A 11 -13.04 -5.23 -6.52
C ALA A 11 -13.00 -3.87 -7.25
N PRO A 12 -13.81 -3.66 -8.29
CA PRO A 12 -13.78 -2.45 -9.11
C PRO A 12 -14.10 -1.19 -8.31
N ASN A 13 -14.83 -1.34 -7.20
CA ASN A 13 -15.21 -0.25 -6.32
C ASN A 13 -14.18 0.12 -5.24
N ALA A 14 -13.13 -0.68 -5.07
CA ALA A 14 -12.09 -0.38 -4.09
C ALA A 14 -11.37 0.92 -4.44
N ARG A 15 -11.12 1.78 -3.44
CA ARG A 15 -10.31 3.00 -3.61
C ARG A 15 -8.82 2.68 -3.67
N TYR A 16 -8.39 1.68 -2.92
CA TYR A 16 -6.99 1.30 -2.77
C TYR A 16 -6.85 -0.21 -2.82
N SER A 17 -5.63 -0.65 -3.11
CA SER A 17 -5.19 -2.02 -2.89
C SER A 17 -3.89 -2.00 -2.11
N ILE A 18 -3.79 -2.84 -1.08
CA ILE A 18 -2.56 -3.11 -0.33
C ILE A 18 -2.22 -4.59 -0.57
N ALA A 19 -1.00 -4.87 -1.00
CA ALA A 19 -0.50 -6.23 -1.16
C ALA A 19 0.73 -6.44 -0.29
N VAL A 20 0.69 -7.51 0.50
CA VAL A 20 1.80 -7.99 1.33
C VAL A 20 2.30 -9.29 0.71
N VAL A 21 3.55 -9.30 0.26
CA VAL A 21 4.19 -10.47 -0.36
C VAL A 21 5.37 -10.88 0.48
N HIS A 22 5.31 -12.11 1.00
CA HIS A 22 6.43 -12.73 1.69
C HIS A 22 7.34 -13.43 0.67
N SER A 23 8.63 -13.26 0.84
CA SER A 23 9.68 -13.98 0.12
C SER A 23 10.70 -14.49 1.16
N PRO A 24 11.57 -15.45 0.81
CA PRO A 24 12.51 -16.04 1.77
C PRO A 24 13.30 -15.00 2.56
N ASP A 25 13.73 -13.92 1.90
CA ASP A 25 14.65 -12.94 2.50
C ASP A 25 13.98 -11.62 2.90
N SER A 26 12.69 -11.44 2.58
CA SER A 26 12.03 -10.14 2.83
C SER A 26 10.52 -10.19 2.73
N ILE A 27 9.89 -9.18 3.31
CA ILE A 27 8.47 -8.90 3.18
C ILE A 27 8.33 -7.61 2.38
N ARG A 28 7.59 -7.67 1.28
CA ARG A 28 7.29 -6.49 0.47
C ARG A 28 5.85 -6.07 0.70
N ILE A 29 5.66 -4.83 1.10
CA ILE A 29 4.34 -4.21 1.21
C ILE A 29 4.24 -3.17 0.10
N THR A 30 3.19 -3.26 -0.69
CA THR A 30 2.90 -2.29 -1.75
C THR A 30 1.48 -1.79 -1.61
N ALA A 31 1.24 -0.51 -1.90
CA ALA A 31 -0.11 -0.02 -2.08
C ALA A 31 -0.21 0.82 -3.35
N MET A 32 -1.41 0.82 -3.91
CA MET A 32 -1.76 1.59 -5.09
C MET A 32 -3.15 2.17 -4.90
N ARG A 33 -3.40 3.35 -5.48
CA ARG A 33 -4.76 3.87 -5.63
C ARG A 33 -5.42 3.26 -6.87
N ASN A 34 -6.73 3.07 -6.85
CA ASN A 34 -7.47 2.62 -8.03
C ASN A 34 -7.33 3.66 -9.16
N PRO A 35 -6.69 3.32 -10.30
CA PRO A 35 -6.47 4.27 -11.38
C PRO A 35 -7.76 4.64 -12.13
N TRP A 36 -8.78 3.78 -12.07
CA TRP A 36 -10.06 3.97 -12.77
C TRP A 36 -11.10 4.73 -11.95
N ARG A 37 -10.88 4.91 -10.64
CA ARG A 37 -11.79 5.68 -9.79
C ARG A 37 -11.29 7.11 -9.59
N LYS A 38 -12.20 8.07 -9.76
CA LYS A 38 -11.99 9.46 -9.36
C LYS A 38 -12.35 9.60 -7.89
N PHE A 39 -11.35 9.88 -7.06
CA PHE A 39 -11.53 10.21 -5.65
C PHE A 39 -10.26 10.92 -5.17
N ARG A 40 -10.37 11.62 -4.05
CA ARG A 40 -9.21 12.24 -3.44
C ARG A 40 -8.37 11.20 -2.71
N SER A 41 -7.10 11.12 -3.07
CA SER A 41 -6.17 10.14 -2.52
C SER A 41 -5.14 10.81 -1.62
N ILE A 42 -4.75 10.11 -0.55
CA ILE A 42 -3.49 10.42 0.14
C ILE A 42 -2.29 10.20 -0.80
N ALA A 43 -1.18 10.88 -0.51
CA ALA A 43 0.08 10.70 -1.23
C ALA A 43 0.80 9.43 -0.73
N LEU A 44 0.62 8.32 -1.46
CA LEU A 44 1.09 7.01 -1.00
C LEU A 44 2.61 6.95 -0.77
N GLY A 45 3.43 7.53 -1.66
CA GLY A 45 4.88 7.58 -1.48
C GLY A 45 5.30 8.23 -0.15
N ARG A 46 4.62 9.32 0.27
CA ARG A 46 4.87 9.98 1.57
C ARG A 46 4.43 9.11 2.74
N ALA A 47 3.31 8.39 2.61
CA ALA A 47 2.86 7.45 3.64
C ALA A 47 3.87 6.31 3.84
N PHE A 48 4.42 5.74 2.76
CA PHE A 48 5.46 4.70 2.84
C PHE A 48 6.82 5.23 3.32
N ALA A 49 7.15 6.50 3.08
CA ALA A 49 8.41 7.10 3.54
C ALA A 49 8.57 7.04 5.07
N LYS A 50 7.46 7.08 5.83
CA LYS A 50 7.45 6.93 7.30
C LYS A 50 8.05 5.60 7.79
N PHE A 51 8.12 4.60 6.90
CA PHE A 51 8.58 3.25 7.20
C PHE A 51 9.92 2.90 6.52
N GLY A 52 10.61 3.89 5.93
CA GLY A 52 11.80 3.66 5.10
C GLY A 52 11.49 3.15 3.69
N GLY A 53 10.23 3.25 3.27
CA GLY A 53 9.80 2.98 1.90
C GLY A 53 9.81 4.23 1.04
N GLY A 54 9.05 4.20 -0.06
CA GLY A 54 8.89 5.35 -0.94
C GLY A 54 7.91 5.09 -2.08
N GLY A 55 7.92 5.97 -3.08
CA GLY A 55 7.08 5.87 -4.26
C GLY A 55 6.61 7.24 -4.77
N HIS A 56 5.49 7.22 -5.48
CA HIS A 56 4.83 8.41 -6.02
C HIS A 56 3.51 8.69 -5.30
N GLU A 57 2.81 9.75 -5.71
CA GLU A 57 1.52 10.12 -5.13
C GLU A 57 0.48 8.98 -5.21
N ARG A 58 0.51 8.18 -6.28
CA ARG A 58 -0.51 7.15 -6.59
C ARG A 58 -0.10 5.71 -6.27
N VAL A 59 1.14 5.50 -5.84
CA VAL A 59 1.71 4.17 -5.57
C VAL A 59 2.86 4.28 -4.59
N GLY A 60 2.97 3.33 -3.67
CA GLY A 60 4.10 3.25 -2.75
C GLY A 60 4.45 1.83 -2.36
N ALA A 61 5.65 1.67 -1.82
CA ALA A 61 6.17 0.38 -1.37
C ALA A 61 7.17 0.54 -0.23
N VAL A 62 7.26 -0.48 0.61
CA VAL A 62 8.38 -0.69 1.56
C VAL A 62 8.80 -2.16 1.50
N ARG A 63 10.09 -2.39 1.68
CA ARG A 63 10.65 -3.73 1.86
C ARG A 63 11.16 -3.84 3.30
N LEU A 64 10.67 -4.84 4.01
CA LEU A 64 11.08 -5.16 5.36
C LEU A 64 11.92 -6.44 5.34
N PRO A 65 12.90 -6.57 6.25
CA PRO A 65 13.53 -7.85 6.58
C PRO A 65 12.50 -8.91 7.02
N VAL A 66 12.80 -10.19 6.79
CA VAL A 66 11.85 -11.30 7.04
C VAL A 66 11.51 -11.51 8.53
N ASP A 67 12.44 -11.15 9.42
CA ASP A 67 12.29 -11.17 10.87
C ASP A 67 11.36 -10.06 11.40
N GLN A 68 11.05 -9.04 10.59
CA GLN A 68 10.21 -7.91 10.98
C GLN A 68 8.73 -8.13 10.64
N ARG A 69 8.21 -9.34 10.87
CA ARG A 69 6.79 -9.66 10.63
C ARG A 69 5.83 -8.76 11.40
N GLU A 70 6.17 -8.40 12.63
CA GLU A 70 5.32 -7.54 13.47
C GLU A 70 5.15 -6.14 12.85
N ARG A 71 6.22 -5.57 12.28
CA ARG A 71 6.16 -4.28 11.57
C ARG A 71 5.20 -4.29 10.38
N VAL A 72 4.89 -5.45 9.79
CA VAL A 72 3.92 -5.53 8.69
C VAL A 72 2.56 -5.02 9.15
N HIS A 73 2.14 -5.43 10.35
CA HIS A 73 0.87 -5.01 10.91
C HIS A 73 0.83 -3.49 11.10
N ASP A 74 1.89 -2.90 11.68
CA ASP A 74 1.97 -1.46 11.93
C ASP A 74 1.91 -0.64 10.64
N VAL A 75 2.64 -1.06 9.60
CA VAL A 75 2.62 -0.43 8.29
C VAL A 75 1.20 -0.47 7.71
N VAL A 76 0.55 -1.63 7.74
CA VAL A 76 -0.79 -1.80 7.16
C VAL A 76 -1.83 -0.99 7.94
N GLN A 77 -1.79 -0.98 9.27
CA GLN A 77 -2.72 -0.19 10.09
C GLN A 77 -2.56 1.31 9.90
N SER A 78 -1.33 1.82 9.80
CA SER A 78 -1.10 3.24 9.50
C SER A 78 -1.66 3.61 8.13
N LEU A 79 -1.40 2.78 7.10
CA LEU A 79 -1.94 3.00 5.76
C LEU A 79 -3.46 3.00 5.75
N LEU A 80 -4.10 2.01 6.40
CA LEU A 80 -5.57 1.93 6.48
C LEU A 80 -6.16 3.16 7.18
N SER A 81 -5.54 3.61 8.27
CA SER A 81 -5.98 4.79 9.00
C SER A 81 -5.94 6.04 8.11
N GLU A 82 -4.83 6.28 7.43
CA GLU A 82 -4.69 7.42 6.51
C GLU A 82 -5.63 7.33 5.30
N MET A 83 -5.85 6.14 4.74
CA MET A 83 -6.76 5.94 3.60
C MET A 83 -8.25 6.11 3.97
N ARG A 84 -8.61 5.88 5.23
CA ARG A 84 -9.97 6.04 5.76
C ARG A 84 -10.32 7.50 6.08
N LEU A 85 -9.32 8.34 6.36
CA LEU A 85 -9.57 9.75 6.63
C LEU A 85 -10.14 10.45 5.38
N PRO A 86 -11.22 11.23 5.53
CA PRO A 86 -11.66 12.12 4.47
C PRO A 86 -10.52 13.10 4.20
N THR A 87 -9.99 13.10 2.98
CA THR A 87 -8.88 13.96 2.64
C THR A 87 -9.41 15.40 2.59
N ARG A 88 -9.04 16.24 3.57
CA ARG A 88 -9.49 17.63 3.84
C ARG A 88 -9.29 18.58 2.69
#